data_AF-A0A3C1C804-F1
#
_entry.id   AF-A0A3C1C804-F1
#
_cell.length_a   1.000
_cell.length_b   1.000
_cell.length_c   1.000
_cell.angle_alpha   90.00
_cell.angle_beta   90.00
_cell.angle_gamma   90.00
#
_symmetry.space_group_name_H-M   'P 1'
#
loop_
_entity.id
_entity.type
_entity.pdbx_description
1 polymer ?
#
loop_
_entity_poly.entity_id
_entity_poly.type
_entity_poly.pdbx_seq_one_letter_code
_entity_poly.pdbx_strand_id
1 'polypeptide(L)'
;MKGDVLPIIFFAVVFGIGISYIKDSKDQSLAKSGETLLNVVNAAAETMYKIVGGIMQYAPIGVFFLISHVFAQQGAKAVGPLLMVTLSEYVGLALHVVLVYGGLLTLYKLSFKKFLKGANEAMVTAFVTRSSNGTLPVTMRCGEENLGIPRSISAFTLPLGATINMDGTAIYLGVCAMFIGYATNQPLSFNQMLTVV
;
A
#
# COMPACT_ATOMS: atom_id res chain seq x y z
N MET A 1 13.47 -23.62 8.14
CA MET A 1 12.69 -23.23 6.94
C MET A 1 13.22 -21.89 6.47
N LYS A 2 13.80 -21.79 5.27
CA LYS A 2 14.30 -20.52 4.74
C LYS A 2 13.08 -19.66 4.34
N GLY A 3 12.85 -18.56 5.06
CA GLY A 3 11.77 -17.61 4.79
C GLY A 3 12.11 -16.69 3.63
N ASP A 4 12.49 -17.25 2.48
CA ASP A 4 12.89 -16.45 1.32
C ASP A 4 11.63 -15.90 0.65
N VAL A 5 11.38 -14.61 0.88
CA VAL A 5 10.14 -13.94 0.44
C VAL A 5 10.09 -13.80 -1.09
N LEU A 6 11.22 -13.57 -1.76
CA LEU A 6 11.28 -13.33 -3.20
C LEU A 6 10.83 -14.56 -4.04
N PRO A 7 11.31 -15.80 -3.77
CA PRO A 7 10.76 -17.00 -4.42
C PRO A 7 9.26 -17.21 -4.19
N ILE A 8 8.76 -16.88 -2.99
CA ILE A 8 7.33 -16.99 -2.67
C ILE A 8 6.52 -16.00 -3.51
N ILE A 9 6.98 -14.74 -3.62
CA ILE A 9 6.36 -13.73 -4.49
C ILE A 9 6.35 -14.20 -5.94
N PHE A 10 7.50 -14.64 -6.46
CA PHE A 10 7.63 -15.11 -7.84
C PHE A 10 6.66 -16.27 -8.12
N PHE A 11 6.64 -17.27 -7.23
CA PHE A 11 5.70 -18.39 -7.34
C PHE A 11 4.25 -17.92 -7.30
N ALA A 12 3.87 -17.04 -6.37
CA ALA A 12 2.50 -16.57 -6.24
C ALA A 12 2.02 -15.83 -7.50
N VAL A 13 2.88 -15.02 -8.12
CA VAL A 13 2.55 -14.32 -9.39
C VAL A 13 2.35 -15.32 -10.53
N VAL A 14 3.31 -16.22 -10.75
CA VAL A 14 3.23 -17.23 -11.82
C VAL A 14 2.02 -18.14 -11.62
N PHE A 15 1.77 -18.56 -10.37
CA PHE A 15 0.64 -19.38 -9.98
C PHE A 15 -0.70 -18.66 -10.20
N GLY A 16 -0.81 -17.39 -9.79
CA GLY A 16 -2.00 -16.57 -10.02
C GLY A 16 -2.30 -16.37 -11.51
N ILE A 17 -1.27 -16.12 -12.33
CA ILE A 17 -1.40 -16.07 -13.80
C ILE A 17 -1.92 -17.41 -14.33
N GLY A 18 -1.34 -18.53 -13.88
CA GLY A 18 -1.78 -19.87 -14.26
C GLY A 18 -3.25 -20.15 -13.95
N ILE A 19 -3.72 -19.75 -12.76
CA ILE A 19 -5.14 -19.86 -12.37
C ILE A 19 -6.03 -19.06 -13.34
N SER A 20 -5.61 -17.85 -13.72
CA SER A 20 -6.37 -17.02 -14.66
C SER A 20 -6.54 -17.72 -16.02
N TYR A 21 -5.47 -18.34 -16.55
CA TYR A 21 -5.56 -19.10 -17.81
C TYR A 21 -6.46 -20.34 -17.71
N ILE A 22 -6.42 -21.05 -16.57
CA ILE A 22 -7.29 -22.22 -16.34
C ILE A 22 -8.76 -21.80 -16.27
N LYS A 23 -9.04 -20.67 -15.61
CA LYS A 23 -10.39 -20.11 -15.50
C LYS A 23 -10.98 -19.74 -16.88
N ASP A 24 -10.16 -19.25 -17.80
CA ASP A 24 -10.57 -18.89 -19.17
C ASP A 24 -10.57 -20.08 -20.15
N SER A 25 -10.34 -21.31 -19.66
CA SER A 25 -10.35 -22.52 -20.49
C SER A 25 -11.74 -22.81 -21.08
N LYS A 26 -11.77 -23.36 -22.30
CA LYS A 26 -13.02 -23.82 -22.95
C LYS A 26 -13.62 -25.07 -22.28
N ASP A 27 -12.79 -25.84 -21.56
CA ASP A 27 -13.25 -26.97 -20.77
C ASP A 27 -13.91 -26.46 -19.49
N GLN A 28 -15.23 -26.67 -19.37
CA GLN A 28 -16.01 -26.21 -18.22
C GLN A 28 -15.54 -26.80 -16.89
N SER A 29 -15.00 -28.03 -16.89
CA SER A 29 -14.47 -28.66 -15.68
C SER A 29 -13.24 -27.90 -15.19
N LEU A 30 -12.32 -27.60 -16.11
CA LEU A 30 -11.11 -26.84 -15.80
C LEU A 30 -11.43 -25.40 -15.39
N ALA A 31 -12.33 -24.72 -16.11
CA ALA A 31 -12.75 -23.36 -15.77
C ALA A 31 -13.32 -23.29 -14.34
N LYS A 32 -14.20 -24.24 -13.97
CA LYS A 32 -14.78 -24.34 -12.62
C LYS A 32 -13.73 -24.63 -11.55
N SER A 33 -12.75 -25.49 -11.84
CA SER A 33 -11.63 -25.74 -10.92
C SER A 33 -10.77 -24.49 -10.72
N GLY A 34 -10.48 -23.74 -11.79
CA GLY A 34 -9.75 -22.47 -11.72
C GLY A 34 -10.48 -21.43 -10.87
N GLU A 35 -11.79 -21.27 -11.07
CA GLU A 35 -12.63 -20.39 -10.26
C GLU A 35 -12.67 -20.81 -8.78
N THR A 36 -12.81 -22.11 -8.51
CA THR A 36 -12.81 -22.64 -7.13
C THR A 36 -11.50 -22.33 -6.42
N LEU A 37 -10.38 -22.55 -7.09
CA LEU A 37 -9.04 -22.30 -6.53
C LEU A 37 -8.82 -20.80 -6.27
N LEU A 38 -9.23 -19.94 -7.21
CA LEU A 38 -9.19 -18.48 -7.03
C LEU A 38 -10.01 -18.04 -5.80
N ASN A 39 -11.21 -18.59 -5.64
CA ASN A 39 -12.07 -18.28 -4.50
C ASN A 39 -11.46 -18.73 -3.17
N VAL A 40 -10.80 -19.88 -3.13
CA VAL A 40 -10.07 -20.35 -1.94
C VAL A 40 -8.92 -19.39 -1.58
N VAL A 41 -8.12 -18.98 -2.57
CA VAL A 41 -7.00 -18.03 -2.34
C VAL A 41 -7.52 -16.67 -1.86
N ASN A 42 -8.59 -16.16 -2.48
CA ASN A 42 -9.21 -14.90 -2.06
C ASN A 42 -9.80 -14.99 -0.64
N ALA A 43 -10.48 -16.09 -0.31
CA ALA A 43 -11.00 -16.31 1.03
C ALA A 43 -9.88 -16.39 2.08
N ALA A 44 -8.75 -17.02 1.75
CA ALA A 44 -7.58 -17.05 2.61
C ALA A 44 -6.99 -15.63 2.82
N ALA A 45 -6.87 -14.83 1.77
CA ALA A 45 -6.40 -13.44 1.88
C ALA A 45 -7.33 -12.59 2.75
N GLU A 46 -8.65 -12.67 2.54
CA GLU A 46 -9.63 -11.94 3.34
C GLU A 46 -9.62 -12.39 4.81
N THR A 47 -9.44 -13.68 5.06
CA THR A 47 -9.27 -14.22 6.42
C THR A 47 -8.04 -13.62 7.10
N MET A 48 -6.92 -13.49 6.37
CA MET A 48 -5.72 -12.83 6.90
C MET A 48 -5.97 -11.36 7.22
N TYR A 49 -6.69 -10.61 6.37
CA TYR A 49 -7.05 -9.23 6.68
C TYR A 49 -7.92 -9.11 7.94
N LYS A 50 -8.85 -10.04 8.17
CA LYS A 50 -9.65 -10.08 9.42
C LYS A 50 -8.78 -10.36 10.64
N ILE A 51 -7.82 -11.27 10.54
CA ILE A 51 -6.86 -11.57 11.61
C ILE A 51 -6.02 -10.32 11.94
N VAL A 52 -5.47 -9.66 10.92
CA VAL A 52 -4.72 -8.40 11.09
C VAL A 52 -5.60 -7.35 11.76
N GLY A 53 -6.86 -7.20 11.35
CA GLY A 53 -7.83 -6.31 11.99
C GLY A 53 -8.03 -6.61 13.48
N GLY A 54 -8.07 -7.89 13.88
CA GLY A 54 -8.11 -8.32 15.28
C GLY A 54 -6.83 -7.97 16.04
N ILE A 55 -5.65 -8.21 15.44
CA ILE A 55 -4.36 -7.84 16.03
C ILE A 55 -4.26 -6.32 16.25
N MET A 56 -4.78 -5.52 15.32
CA MET A 56 -4.79 -4.07 15.43
C MET A 56 -5.60 -3.55 16.62
N GLN A 57 -6.56 -4.32 17.15
CA GLN A 57 -7.26 -3.96 18.41
C GLN A 57 -6.34 -4.03 19.63
N TYR A 58 -5.34 -4.91 19.60
CA TYR A 58 -4.33 -5.03 20.65
C TYR A 58 -3.11 -4.13 20.43
N ALA A 59 -2.99 -3.52 19.23
CA ALA A 59 -1.89 -2.62 18.90
C ALA A 59 -1.67 -1.49 19.92
N PRO A 60 -2.70 -0.84 20.50
CA PRO A 60 -2.49 0.21 21.50
C PRO A 60 -1.67 -0.25 22.72
N ILE A 61 -1.93 -1.47 23.19
CA ILE A 61 -1.21 -2.06 24.33
C ILE A 61 0.22 -2.40 23.91
N GLY A 62 0.39 -3.07 22.77
CA GLY A 62 1.73 -3.43 22.27
C GLY A 62 2.62 -2.21 22.02
N VAL A 63 2.08 -1.20 21.33
CA VAL A 63 2.77 0.06 21.05
C VAL A 63 3.13 0.80 22.34
N PHE A 64 2.23 0.84 23.33
CA PHE A 64 2.52 1.45 24.63
C PHE A 64 3.76 0.84 25.28
N PHE A 65 3.85 -0.49 25.35
CA PHE A 65 5.01 -1.16 25.94
C PHE A 65 6.28 -1.00 25.10
N LEU A 66 6.18 -1.09 23.78
CA LEU A 66 7.33 -0.91 22.87
C LEU A 66 7.92 0.50 22.99
N ILE A 67 7.08 1.53 22.94
CA ILE A 67 7.52 2.93 23.09
C ILE A 67 8.09 3.15 24.48
N SER A 68 7.39 2.69 25.54
CA SER A 68 7.87 2.83 26.92
C SER A 68 9.26 2.21 27.10
N HIS A 69 9.50 1.05 26.50
CA HIS A 69 10.80 0.38 26.53
C HIS A 69 11.90 1.18 25.82
N VAL A 70 11.60 1.71 24.63
CA VAL A 70 12.53 2.56 23.87
C VAL A 70 12.90 3.82 24.68
N PHE A 71 11.91 4.49 25.27
CA PHE A 71 12.17 5.67 26.12
C PHE A 71 12.90 5.32 27.41
N ALA A 72 12.66 4.14 28.00
CA ALA A 72 13.40 3.70 29.19
C ALA A 72 14.88 3.48 28.89
N GLN A 73 15.23 2.98 27.70
CA GLN A 73 16.63 2.72 27.31
C GLN A 73 17.34 3.95 26.73
N GLN A 74 16.67 4.69 25.85
CA GLN A 74 17.28 5.76 25.05
C GLN A 74 16.89 7.17 25.53
N GLY A 75 15.94 7.29 26.45
CA GLY A 75 15.42 8.56 26.94
C GLY A 75 14.81 9.41 25.83
N ALA A 76 14.84 10.74 26.01
CA ALA A 76 14.34 11.70 25.03
C ALA A 76 15.13 11.69 23.70
N LYS A 77 16.32 11.09 23.65
CA LYS A 77 17.14 11.03 22.43
C LYS A 77 16.48 10.18 21.33
N ALA A 78 15.60 9.24 21.68
CA ALA A 78 14.85 8.45 20.71
C ALA A 78 13.90 9.29 19.83
N VAL A 79 13.46 10.46 20.31
CA VAL A 79 12.53 11.33 19.58
C VAL A 79 13.16 11.86 18.29
N GLY A 80 14.45 12.22 18.32
CA GLY A 80 15.13 12.80 17.16
C GLY A 80 15.12 11.89 15.93
N PRO A 81 15.62 10.64 16.04
CA PRO A 81 15.59 9.67 14.95
C PRO A 81 14.17 9.35 14.46
N LEU A 82 13.22 9.15 15.38
CA LEU A 82 11.82 8.87 15.01
C LEU A 82 11.18 10.04 14.26
N LEU A 83 11.43 11.28 14.71
CA LEU A 83 10.96 12.48 14.03
C LEU A 83 11.59 12.62 12.64
N MET A 84 12.88 12.32 12.49
CA MET A 84 13.55 12.34 11.18
C MET A 84 12.93 11.34 10.20
N VAL A 85 12.57 10.13 10.66
CA VAL A 85 11.84 9.15 9.84
C VAL A 85 10.51 9.71 9.38
N THR A 86 9.70 10.23 10.32
CA THR A 86 8.39 10.81 9.99
C THR A 86 8.51 11.97 9.00
N LEU A 87 9.44 12.90 9.23
CA LEU A 87 9.65 14.03 8.32
C LEU A 87 10.12 13.57 6.94
N SER A 88 11.03 12.60 6.88
CA SER A 88 11.52 12.05 5.61
C SER A 88 10.40 11.40 4.81
N GLU A 89 9.51 10.66 5.46
CA GLU A 89 8.32 10.07 4.85
C GLU A 89 7.39 11.15 4.28
N TYR A 90 7.02 12.16 5.09
CA TYR A 90 6.14 13.24 4.61
C TYR A 90 6.75 14.05 3.47
N VAL A 91 8.06 14.29 3.49
CA VAL A 91 8.77 14.92 2.37
C VAL A 91 8.70 14.02 1.13
N GLY A 92 8.93 12.72 1.28
CA GLY A 92 8.80 11.75 0.18
C GLY A 92 7.40 11.73 -0.43
N LEU A 93 6.36 11.69 0.41
CA LEU A 93 4.96 11.75 -0.03
C LEU A 93 4.63 13.06 -0.76
N ALA A 94 5.08 14.20 -0.23
CA ALA A 94 4.87 15.50 -0.86
C ALA A 94 5.58 15.60 -2.22
N LEU A 95 6.83 15.12 -2.30
CA LEU A 95 7.57 15.05 -3.56
C LEU A 95 6.89 14.12 -4.56
N HIS A 96 6.36 12.98 -4.13
CA HIS A 96 5.63 12.06 -5.01
C HIS A 96 4.37 12.71 -5.59
N VAL A 97 3.57 13.37 -4.75
CA VAL A 97 2.35 14.07 -5.20
C VAL A 97 2.69 15.19 -6.19
N VAL A 98 3.75 15.96 -5.96
CA VAL A 98 4.11 17.10 -6.82
C VAL A 98 4.82 16.64 -8.10
N LEU A 99 5.84 15.80 -7.99
CA LEU A 99 6.70 15.42 -9.11
C LEU A 99 6.07 14.31 -9.96
N VAL A 100 5.55 13.26 -9.33
CA VAL A 100 4.99 12.11 -10.05
C VAL A 100 3.57 12.42 -10.49
N TYR A 101 2.65 12.68 -9.56
CA TYR A 101 1.25 12.95 -9.96
C TYR A 101 1.13 14.30 -10.69
N GLY A 102 1.76 15.35 -10.19
CA GLY A 102 1.77 16.65 -10.87
C GLY A 102 2.45 16.60 -12.25
N GLY A 103 3.57 15.86 -12.38
CA GLY A 103 4.26 15.64 -13.65
C GLY A 103 3.39 14.89 -14.66
N LEU A 104 2.78 13.77 -14.26
CA LEU A 104 1.87 12.99 -15.10
C LEU A 104 0.66 13.81 -15.53
N LEU A 105 0.02 14.52 -14.60
CA LEU A 105 -1.12 15.38 -14.94
C LEU A 105 -0.74 16.46 -15.95
N THR A 106 0.45 17.07 -15.79
CA THR A 106 0.96 18.07 -16.74
C THR A 106 1.21 17.47 -18.12
N LEU A 107 1.80 16.27 -18.19
CA LEU A 107 2.05 15.55 -19.44
C LEU A 107 0.75 15.28 -20.22
N TYR A 108 -0.33 14.92 -19.51
CA TYR A 108 -1.65 14.69 -20.09
C TYR A 108 -2.50 15.97 -20.22
N LYS A 109 -1.90 17.16 -20.04
CA LYS A 109 -2.58 18.47 -20.12
C LYS A 109 -3.75 18.63 -19.14
N LEU A 110 -3.70 17.94 -18.02
CA LEU A 110 -4.65 18.05 -16.91
C LEU A 110 -4.15 19.05 -15.86
N SER A 111 -5.07 19.79 -15.26
CA SER A 111 -4.72 20.79 -14.24
C SER A 111 -4.49 20.13 -12.88
N PHE A 112 -3.25 20.18 -12.40
CA PHE A 112 -2.89 19.72 -11.05
C PHE A 112 -3.74 20.36 -9.95
N LYS A 113 -4.00 21.68 -10.05
CA LYS A 113 -4.84 22.40 -9.09
C LYS A 113 -6.29 21.91 -9.09
N LYS A 114 -6.87 21.64 -10.27
CA LYS A 114 -8.23 21.09 -10.36
C LYS A 114 -8.30 19.68 -9.78
N PHE A 115 -7.28 18.85 -10.05
CA PHE A 115 -7.16 17.51 -9.47
C PHE A 115 -7.14 17.56 -7.94
N LEU A 116 -6.24 18.34 -7.34
CA LEU A 116 -6.15 18.45 -5.89
C LEU A 116 -7.45 18.96 -5.26
N LYS A 117 -8.12 19.95 -5.89
CA LYS A 117 -9.40 20.46 -5.40
C LYS A 117 -10.51 19.41 -5.48
N GLY A 118 -10.59 18.66 -6.58
CA GLY A 118 -11.61 17.63 -6.78
C GLY A 118 -11.40 16.37 -5.93
N ALA A 119 -10.14 16.04 -5.63
CA ALA A 119 -9.76 14.88 -4.80
C ALA A 119 -9.63 15.19 -3.30
N ASN A 120 -9.75 16.46 -2.88
CA ASN A 120 -9.45 16.90 -1.51
C ASN A 120 -10.19 16.09 -0.43
N GLU A 121 -11.49 15.90 -0.62
CA GLU A 121 -12.29 15.14 0.34
C GLU A 121 -11.80 13.69 0.49
N ALA A 122 -11.55 13.00 -0.63
CA ALA A 122 -10.99 11.66 -0.62
C ALA A 122 -9.59 11.62 0.03
N MET A 123 -8.73 12.61 -0.22
CA MET A 123 -7.40 12.70 0.40
C MET A 123 -7.51 12.85 1.93
N VAL A 124 -8.38 13.74 2.42
CA VAL A 124 -8.59 13.96 3.86
C VAL A 124 -9.22 12.74 4.51
N THR A 125 -10.25 12.16 3.89
CA THR A 125 -10.88 10.93 4.40
C THR A 125 -9.87 9.79 4.47
N ALA A 126 -9.04 9.58 3.44
CA ALA A 126 -7.99 8.56 3.44
C ALA A 126 -6.97 8.80 4.57
N PHE A 127 -6.55 10.05 4.77
CA PHE A 127 -5.61 10.42 5.81
C PHE A 127 -6.16 10.13 7.22
N VAL A 128 -7.41 10.50 7.49
CA VAL A 128 -8.03 10.34 8.81
C VAL A 128 -8.40 8.88 9.09
N THR A 129 -9.01 8.20 8.11
CA THR A 129 -9.45 6.81 8.26
C THR A 129 -8.29 5.82 8.18
N ARG A 130 -7.17 6.20 7.55
CA ARG A 130 -5.99 5.35 7.30
C ARG A 130 -6.35 4.06 6.55
N SER A 131 -7.39 4.10 5.73
CA SER A 131 -7.90 2.94 4.99
C SER A 131 -8.30 3.28 3.57
N SER A 132 -7.58 2.73 2.58
CA SER A 132 -7.88 2.89 1.15
C SER A 132 -9.24 2.29 0.80
N ASN A 133 -9.52 1.07 1.29
CA ASN A 133 -10.82 0.40 1.07
C ASN A 133 -11.96 1.13 1.79
N GLY A 134 -11.73 1.64 3.00
CA GLY A 134 -12.72 2.42 3.73
C GLY A 134 -13.04 3.77 3.07
N THR A 135 -12.10 4.30 2.29
CA THR A 135 -12.26 5.58 1.58
C THR A 135 -12.80 5.42 0.16
N LEU A 136 -12.82 4.20 -0.39
CA LEU A 136 -13.22 3.93 -1.77
C LEU A 136 -14.56 4.56 -2.17
N PRO A 137 -15.64 4.51 -1.36
CA PRO A 137 -16.91 5.16 -1.72
C PRO A 137 -16.77 6.68 -1.93
N VAL A 138 -15.97 7.35 -1.08
CA VAL A 138 -15.70 8.80 -1.19
C VAL A 138 -14.83 9.09 -2.41
N THR A 139 -13.82 8.24 -2.66
CA THR A 139 -12.94 8.35 -3.84
C THR A 139 -13.74 8.21 -5.15
N MET A 140 -14.65 7.25 -5.24
CA MET A 140 -15.51 7.06 -6.41
C MET A 140 -16.39 8.29 -6.66
N ARG A 141 -17.05 8.80 -5.62
CA ARG A 141 -17.86 10.03 -5.72
C ARG A 141 -17.02 11.23 -6.18
N CYS A 142 -15.84 11.45 -5.58
CA CYS A 142 -14.95 12.55 -5.98
C CYS A 142 -14.50 12.41 -7.44
N GLY A 143 -14.19 11.18 -7.87
CA GLY A 143 -13.80 10.91 -9.26
C GLY A 143 -14.92 11.20 -10.26
N GLU A 144 -16.14 10.73 -9.97
CA GLU A 144 -17.29 10.86 -10.86
C GLU A 144 -17.86 12.28 -10.87
N GLU A 145 -18.12 12.86 -9.69
CA GLU A 145 -18.82 14.15 -9.56
C GLU A 145 -17.88 15.36 -9.67
N ASN A 146 -16.70 15.33 -9.03
CA ASN A 146 -15.80 16.49 -9.00
C ASN A 146 -14.81 16.51 -10.18
N LEU A 147 -14.38 15.33 -10.64
CA LEU A 147 -13.39 15.19 -11.71
C LEU A 147 -13.99 14.73 -13.05
N GLY A 148 -15.28 14.37 -13.09
CA GLY A 148 -15.99 14.02 -14.32
C GLY A 148 -15.54 12.71 -14.94
N ILE A 149 -14.97 11.79 -14.15
CA ILE A 149 -14.50 10.49 -14.63
C ILE A 149 -15.72 9.61 -14.95
N PRO A 150 -15.83 9.02 -16.15
CA PRO A 150 -16.91 8.10 -16.48
C PRO A 150 -16.95 6.92 -15.52
N ARG A 151 -18.16 6.52 -15.09
CA ARG A 151 -18.36 5.40 -14.17
C ARG A 151 -17.77 4.08 -14.68
N SER A 152 -17.78 3.87 -15.99
CA SER A 152 -17.18 2.70 -16.63
C SER A 152 -15.67 2.57 -16.37
N ILE A 153 -14.99 3.70 -16.13
CA ILE A 153 -13.56 3.74 -15.80
C ILE A 153 -13.38 3.69 -14.28
N SER A 154 -14.07 4.57 -13.53
CA SER A 154 -13.92 4.68 -12.07
C SER A 154 -14.25 3.38 -11.34
N ALA A 155 -15.28 2.64 -11.79
CA ALA A 155 -15.73 1.39 -11.18
C ALA A 155 -14.74 0.23 -11.35
N PHE A 156 -13.76 0.36 -12.26
CA PHE A 156 -12.70 -0.63 -12.44
C PHE A 156 -11.39 -0.15 -11.81
N THR A 157 -10.94 1.06 -12.17
CA THR A 157 -9.59 1.52 -11.81
C THR A 157 -9.46 1.86 -10.33
N LEU A 158 -10.49 2.44 -9.69
CA LEU A 158 -10.41 2.84 -8.29
C LEU A 158 -10.46 1.65 -7.32
N PRO A 159 -11.35 0.66 -7.48
CA PRO A 159 -11.32 -0.54 -6.63
C PRO A 159 -10.03 -1.35 -6.82
N LEU A 160 -9.56 -1.49 -8.07
CA LEU A 160 -8.28 -2.14 -8.33
C LEU A 160 -7.15 -1.38 -7.63
N GLY A 161 -7.06 -0.06 -7.85
CA GLY A 161 -6.05 0.80 -7.24
C GLY A 161 -6.04 0.78 -5.71
N ALA A 162 -7.20 0.66 -5.06
CA ALA A 162 -7.29 0.59 -3.60
C ALA A 162 -6.57 -0.62 -2.99
N THR A 163 -6.32 -1.67 -3.78
CA THR A 163 -5.67 -2.91 -3.35
C THR A 163 -4.23 -3.05 -3.86
N ILE A 164 -3.96 -2.64 -5.10
CA ILE A 164 -2.63 -2.84 -5.72
C ILE A 164 -1.75 -1.59 -5.75
N ASN A 165 -2.34 -0.39 -5.73
CA ASN A 165 -1.59 0.85 -5.93
C ASN A 165 -1.32 1.55 -4.59
N MET A 166 -0.26 1.11 -3.91
CA MET A 166 0.14 1.61 -2.59
C MET A 166 1.47 2.36 -2.61
N ASP A 167 1.62 3.36 -3.48
CA ASP A 167 2.86 4.15 -3.63
C ASP A 167 3.37 4.73 -2.29
N GLY A 168 2.45 5.23 -1.45
CA GLY A 168 2.80 5.75 -0.14
C GLY A 168 3.38 4.68 0.79
N THR A 169 2.83 3.46 0.74
CA THR A 169 3.37 2.31 1.47
C THR A 169 4.76 1.93 0.94
N ALA A 170 5.00 2.00 -0.37
CA ALA A 170 6.31 1.74 -0.94
C ALA A 170 7.36 2.75 -0.46
N ILE A 171 7.01 4.05 -0.43
CA ILE A 171 7.86 5.12 0.13
C ILE A 171 8.15 4.84 1.61
N TYR A 172 7.11 4.55 2.40
CA TYR A 172 7.24 4.24 3.83
C TYR A 172 8.18 3.05 4.07
N LEU A 173 8.00 1.94 3.34
CA LEU A 173 8.83 0.74 3.47
C LEU A 173 10.29 1.03 3.12
N GLY A 174 10.56 1.82 2.08
CA GLY A 174 11.91 2.24 1.72
C GLY A 174 12.58 3.08 2.81
N VAL A 175 11.88 4.08 3.36
CA VAL A 175 12.38 4.92 4.46
C VAL A 175 12.63 4.07 5.72
N CYS A 176 11.70 3.18 6.07
CA CYS A 176 11.85 2.28 7.21
C CYS A 176 13.02 1.30 7.05
N ALA A 177 13.21 0.71 5.87
CA ALA A 177 14.33 -0.18 5.60
C ALA A 177 15.67 0.52 5.82
N MET A 178 15.83 1.74 5.29
CA MET A 178 17.02 2.57 5.50
C MET A 178 17.21 2.93 6.97
N PHE A 179 16.14 3.35 7.66
CA PHE A 179 16.19 3.66 9.08
C PHE A 179 16.65 2.48 9.93
N ILE A 180 16.07 1.29 9.70
CA ILE A 180 16.45 0.07 10.43
C ILE A 180 17.91 -0.26 10.17
N GLY A 181 18.39 -0.18 8.92
CA GLY A 181 19.79 -0.41 8.59
C GLY A 181 20.74 0.54 9.34
N TYR A 182 20.40 1.82 9.42
CA TYR A 182 21.20 2.76 10.21
C TYR A 182 21.09 2.52 11.72
N ALA A 183 19.91 2.17 12.22
CA ALA A 183 19.68 1.90 13.65
C ALA A 183 20.42 0.64 14.14
N THR A 184 20.64 -0.35 13.27
CA THR A 184 21.37 -1.58 13.58
C THR A 184 22.86 -1.51 13.25
N ASN A 185 23.37 -0.35 12.80
CA ASN A 185 24.73 -0.18 12.28
C ASN A 185 25.07 -1.11 11.10
N GLN A 186 24.06 -1.45 10.29
CA GLN A 186 24.17 -2.25 9.08
C GLN A 186 23.52 -1.52 7.91
N PRO A 187 24.17 -0.47 7.37
CA PRO A 187 23.62 0.29 6.25
C PRO A 187 23.46 -0.63 5.04
N LEU A 188 22.34 -0.47 4.34
CA LEU A 188 22.03 -1.23 3.13
C LEU A 188 23.01 -0.88 2.02
N SER A 189 23.63 -1.90 1.43
CA SER A 189 24.39 -1.73 0.19
C SER A 189 23.48 -1.38 -0.98
N PHE A 190 24.05 -0.84 -2.06
CA PHE A 190 23.30 -0.50 -3.27
C PHE A 190 22.47 -1.68 -3.82
N ASN A 191 23.04 -2.88 -3.82
CA ASN A 191 22.34 -4.09 -4.29
C ASN A 191 21.14 -4.45 -3.40
N GLN A 192 21.27 -4.25 -2.08
CA GLN A 192 20.16 -4.49 -1.15
C GLN A 192 19.08 -3.40 -1.28
N MET A 193 19.47 -2.14 -1.51
CA MET A 193 18.51 -1.07 -1.82
C MET A 193 17.73 -1.39 -3.10
N LEU A 194 18.38 -1.91 -4.15
CA LEU A 194 17.69 -2.38 -5.36
C LEU A 194 16.76 -3.56 -5.12
N THR A 195 17.01 -4.38 -4.10
CA THR A 195 16.10 -5.49 -3.73
C THR A 195 14.90 -5.01 -2.91
N VAL A 196 15.02 -3.87 -2.24
CA VAL A 196 13.92 -3.24 -1.48
C VAL A 196 12.94 -2.53 -2.43
N VAL A 197 13.44 -2.01 -3.56
CA VAL A 197 12.64 -1.43 -4.65
C VAL A 197 11.95 -2.55 -5.45
#